data_AF-A0A2E6D9X0-F1
#
_entry.id   AF-A0A2E6D9X0-F1
#
_cell.length_a   1.000
_cell.length_b   1.000
_cell.length_c   1.000
_cell.angle_alpha   90.00
_cell.angle_beta   90.00
_cell.angle_gamma   90.00
#
_symmetry.space_group_name_H-M   'P 1'
#
loop_
_entity.id
_entity.type
_entity.pdbx_description
1 polymer ?
#
loop_
_entity_poly.entity_id
_entity_poly.type
_entity_poly.pdbx_seq_one_letter_code
_entity_poly.pdbx_strand_id
1 'polypeptide(L)'
;MNLGGLDALSASGIRMTATLASEEDKALTAALSAFIGRNLELLQYLSLPLLATYLRFTFRRAGRNFAECLVFVLYLFGLRYLASIPAIPFGAVWPDAPANFRVLFGTIWMTWAASRFFGTTLWGSLWRVMISFVLHLLSTLVLFGLVAIPWFLLRDS
;
A
#
# COMPACT_ATOMS: atom_id res chain seq x y z
N MET A 1 -7.59 21.44 -7.03
CA MET A 1 -7.11 22.06 -5.78
C MET A 1 -6.04 21.16 -5.20
N ASN A 2 -4.81 21.66 -5.14
CA ASN A 2 -3.61 20.94 -4.72
C ASN A 2 -3.47 21.11 -3.21
N LEU A 3 -4.00 20.16 -2.43
CA LEU A 3 -3.87 20.14 -0.98
C LEU A 3 -2.76 19.15 -0.62
N GLY A 4 -1.54 19.66 -0.56
CA GLY A 4 -0.41 19.01 0.09
C GLY A 4 0.15 17.79 -0.63
N GLY A 5 0.87 18.02 -1.74
CA GLY A 5 2.23 17.54 -2.02
C GLY A 5 2.68 16.11 -1.66
N LEU A 6 1.76 15.19 -1.39
CA LEU A 6 2.00 13.77 -1.24
C LEU A 6 1.31 13.13 -2.43
N ASP A 7 1.97 13.18 -3.58
CA ASP A 7 1.62 12.32 -4.70
C ASP A 7 1.48 10.89 -4.16
N ALA A 8 0.35 10.23 -4.42
CA ALA A 8 0.17 8.84 -4.01
C ALA A 8 1.32 7.94 -4.52
N LEU A 9 1.96 8.34 -5.63
CA LEU A 9 3.19 7.79 -6.20
C LEU A 9 4.44 8.02 -5.33
N SER A 10 4.63 9.21 -4.75
CA SER A 10 5.75 9.49 -3.83
C SER A 10 5.54 8.77 -2.49
N ALA A 11 4.29 8.68 -2.02
CA ALA A 11 3.92 7.92 -0.83
C ALA A 11 4.03 6.39 -1.01
N SER A 12 3.95 5.89 -2.25
CA SER A 12 4.13 4.46 -2.56
C SER A 12 5.56 4.09 -2.97
N GLY A 13 6.47 5.08 -3.09
CA GLY A 13 7.85 4.87 -3.53
C GLY A 13 7.99 4.41 -4.99
N ILE A 14 6.91 4.50 -5.78
CA ILE A 14 6.92 4.08 -7.20
C ILE A 14 7.34 5.28 -8.03
N ARG A 15 8.60 5.29 -8.48
CA ARG A 15 9.10 6.26 -9.46
C ARG A 15 8.90 5.68 -10.86
N MET A 16 8.01 6.27 -11.65
CA MET A 16 7.96 5.98 -13.10
C MET A 16 9.16 6.64 -13.76
N THR A 17 10.26 5.89 -13.91
CA THR A 17 11.36 6.28 -14.79
C THR A 17 10.99 5.94 -16.22
N ALA A 18 10.52 6.94 -16.97
CA ALA A 18 10.43 6.82 -18.42
C ALA A 18 11.86 6.82 -18.99
N THR A 19 12.28 5.72 -19.63
CA THR A 19 13.30 5.76 -20.67
C THR A 19 12.67 6.43 -21.88
N LEU A 20 12.74 7.77 -21.88
CA LEU A 20 12.05 8.67 -22.81
C LEU A 20 12.64 8.56 -24.22
N ALA A 21 11.92 7.94 -25.16
CA ALA A 21 12.28 7.96 -26.59
C ALA A 21 11.24 8.68 -27.48
N SER A 22 9.94 8.68 -27.14
CA SER A 22 8.86 9.27 -27.95
C SER A 22 7.94 10.26 -27.17
N GLU A 23 7.35 11.25 -27.86
CA GLU A 23 6.33 12.17 -27.31
C GLU A 23 5.05 11.42 -26.88
N GLU A 24 4.75 10.31 -27.55
CA GLU A 24 3.61 9.43 -27.23
C GLU A 24 3.85 8.68 -25.91
N ASP A 25 5.09 8.25 -25.65
CA ASP A 25 5.48 7.61 -24.39
C ASP A 25 5.36 8.58 -23.20
N LYS A 26 5.67 9.87 -23.42
CA LYS A 26 5.48 10.92 -22.41
C LYS A 26 4.01 11.12 -22.09
N ALA A 27 3.15 11.19 -23.10
CA ALA A 27 1.71 11.34 -22.93
C ALA A 27 1.10 10.14 -22.19
N LEU A 28 1.51 8.92 -22.54
CA LEU A 28 1.10 7.69 -21.86
C LEU A 28 1.58 7.66 -20.40
N THR A 29 2.84 8.02 -20.14
CA THR A 29 3.41 8.04 -18.78
C THR A 29 2.70 9.08 -17.90
N ALA A 30 2.39 10.26 -18.46
CA ALA A 30 1.63 11.31 -17.75
C ALA A 30 0.19 10.86 -17.45
N ALA A 31 -0.48 10.21 -18.41
CA ALA A 31 -1.81 9.65 -18.21
C ALA A 31 -1.83 8.54 -17.15
N LEU A 32 -0.86 7.62 -17.20
CA LEU A 32 -0.68 6.58 -16.19
C LEU A 32 -0.39 7.17 -14.81
N SER A 33 0.50 8.15 -14.72
CA SER A 33 0.84 8.82 -13.44
C SER A 33 -0.38 9.52 -12.84
N ALA A 34 -1.17 10.22 -13.66
CA ALA A 34 -2.41 10.87 -13.21
C ALA A 34 -3.48 9.86 -12.78
N PHE A 35 -3.61 8.73 -13.50
CA PHE A 35 -4.52 7.66 -13.16
C PHE A 35 -4.14 7.00 -11.83
N ILE A 36 -2.85 6.68 -11.65
CA ILE A 36 -2.31 6.14 -10.39
C ILE A 36 -2.54 7.15 -9.26
N GLY A 37 -2.13 8.40 -9.45
CA GLY A 37 -2.25 9.44 -8.43
C GLY A 37 -3.68 9.60 -7.90
N ARG A 38 -4.70 9.40 -8.75
CA ARG A 38 -6.12 9.51 -8.37
C ARG A 38 -6.72 8.23 -7.80
N ASN A 39 -6.31 7.06 -8.28
CA ASN A 39 -7.00 5.79 -8.00
C ASN A 39 -6.23 4.83 -7.09
N LEU A 40 -4.94 5.09 -6.83
CA LEU A 40 -4.09 4.19 -6.04
C LEU A 40 -4.61 4.01 -4.60
N GLU A 41 -5.09 5.07 -3.96
CA GLU A 41 -5.63 4.96 -2.60
C GLU A 41 -6.90 4.11 -2.55
N LEU A 42 -7.83 4.32 -3.49
CA LEU A 42 -9.06 3.52 -3.61
C LEU A 42 -8.74 2.04 -3.84
N LEU A 43 -7.77 1.75 -4.72
CA LEU A 43 -7.35 0.38 -5.00
C LEU A 43 -6.64 -0.27 -3.81
N GLN A 44 -5.85 0.50 -3.05
CA GLN A 44 -5.25 0.02 -1.79
C GLN A 44 -6.32 -0.31 -0.75
N TYR A 45 -7.35 0.52 -0.61
CA TYR A 45 -8.48 0.23 0.30
C TYR A 45 -9.28 -1.00 -0.16
N LEU A 46 -9.50 -1.15 -1.46
CA LEU A 46 -10.20 -2.28 -2.05
C LEU A 46 -9.42 -3.60 -1.89
N SER A 47 -8.09 -3.54 -1.79
CA SER A 47 -7.24 -4.72 -1.60
C SER A 47 -7.01 -5.11 -0.12
N LEU A 48 -7.51 -4.33 0.86
CA LEU A 48 -7.42 -4.67 2.29
C LEU A 48 -8.09 -6.01 2.68
N PRO A 49 -9.26 -6.39 2.12
CA PRO A 49 -9.83 -7.72 2.34
C PRO A 49 -8.90 -8.86 1.91
N LEU A 50 -8.09 -8.65 0.88
CA LEU A 50 -7.09 -9.63 0.46
C LEU A 50 -5.98 -9.77 1.51
N LEU A 51 -5.51 -8.65 2.06
CA LEU A 51 -4.52 -8.68 3.15
C LEU A 51 -5.05 -9.42 4.39
N ALA A 52 -6.31 -9.17 4.77
CA ALA A 52 -6.97 -9.90 5.86
C ALA A 52 -7.03 -11.41 5.59
N THR A 53 -7.28 -11.80 4.33
CA THR A 53 -7.26 -13.20 3.89
C THR A 53 -5.86 -13.81 4.01
N TYR A 54 -4.82 -13.11 3.56
CA TYR A 54 -3.44 -13.60 3.66
C TYR A 54 -2.96 -13.71 5.11
N LEU A 55 -3.31 -12.75 5.97
CA LEU A 55 -3.01 -12.84 7.40
C LEU A 55 -3.76 -14.02 8.04
N ARG A 56 -5.04 -14.21 7.75
CA ARG A 56 -5.79 -15.38 8.23
C ARG A 56 -5.13 -16.68 7.80
N PHE A 57 -4.67 -16.77 6.55
CA PHE A 57 -4.03 -17.96 6.01
C PHE A 57 -2.66 -18.23 6.66
N THR A 58 -1.80 -17.22 6.73
CA THR A 58 -0.46 -17.32 7.33
C THR A 58 -0.51 -17.59 8.83
N PHE A 59 -1.53 -17.06 9.53
CA PHE A 59 -1.80 -17.29 10.95
C PHE A 59 -2.95 -18.26 11.21
N ARG A 60 -3.21 -19.21 10.31
CA ARG A 60 -4.33 -20.18 10.44
C ARG A 60 -4.41 -20.94 11.76
N ARG A 61 -3.27 -21.13 12.44
CA ARG A 61 -3.20 -21.81 13.75
C ARG A 61 -3.75 -20.95 14.90
N ALA A 62 -3.89 -19.64 14.71
CA ALA A 62 -4.39 -18.73 15.73
C ALA A 62 -5.93 -18.75 15.85
N GLY A 63 -6.64 -19.42 14.94
CA GLY A 63 -8.10 -19.61 15.03
C GLY A 63 -8.93 -18.34 14.80
N ARG A 64 -8.33 -17.23 14.36
CA ARG A 64 -9.03 -15.95 14.13
C ARG A 64 -9.95 -16.02 12.92
N ASN A 65 -11.13 -15.42 13.04
CA ASN A 65 -12.10 -15.36 11.94
C ASN A 65 -11.74 -14.25 10.93
N PHE A 66 -12.38 -14.24 9.77
CA PHE A 66 -12.08 -13.24 8.73
C PHE A 66 -12.41 -11.81 9.17
N ALA A 67 -13.53 -11.61 9.87
CA ALA A 67 -13.95 -10.30 10.35
C ALA A 67 -12.95 -9.70 11.35
N GLU A 68 -12.44 -10.52 12.28
CA GLU A 68 -11.38 -10.18 13.22
C GLU A 68 -10.11 -9.75 12.49
N CYS A 69 -9.68 -10.52 11.49
CA CYS A 69 -8.52 -10.15 10.66
C CYS A 69 -8.76 -8.85 9.87
N LEU A 70 -9.99 -8.62 9.39
CA LEU A 70 -10.34 -7.41 8.64
C LEU A 70 -10.32 -6.17 9.54
N VAL A 71 -10.94 -6.24 10.72
CA VAL A 71 -10.91 -5.16 11.73
C VAL A 71 -9.47 -4.87 12.14
N PHE A 72 -8.66 -5.92 12.35
CA PHE A 72 -7.24 -5.78 12.65
C PHE A 72 -6.47 -5.03 11.54
N VAL A 73 -6.69 -5.40 10.28
CA VAL A 73 -6.06 -4.73 9.13
C VAL A 73 -6.50 -3.27 9.03
N LEU A 74 -7.79 -2.98 9.16
CA LEU A 74 -8.33 -1.62 9.11
C LEU A 74 -7.74 -0.74 10.21
N TYR A 75 -7.68 -1.26 11.44
CA TYR A 75 -7.05 -0.57 12.57
C TYR A 75 -5.58 -0.23 12.27
N LEU A 76 -4.82 -1.20 11.77
CA LEU A 76 -3.40 -0.99 11.47
C LEU A 76 -3.17 0.02 10.35
N PHE A 77 -3.97 -0.03 9.29
CA PHE A 77 -3.88 0.93 8.21
C PHE A 77 -4.24 2.33 8.69
N GLY A 78 -5.34 2.49 9.46
CA GLY A 78 -5.70 3.77 10.05
C GLY A 78 -4.60 4.35 10.94
N LEU A 79 -4.01 3.51 11.79
CA LEU A 79 -2.91 3.94 12.66
C LEU A 79 -1.64 4.28 11.87
N ARG A 80 -1.33 3.55 10.79
CA ARG A 80 -0.20 3.86 9.89
C ARG A 80 -0.32 5.27 9.31
N TYR A 81 -1.53 5.67 8.89
CA TYR A 81 -1.79 7.02 8.41
C TYR A 81 -1.60 8.05 9.53
N LEU A 82 -2.16 7.79 10.71
CA LEU A 82 -2.05 8.70 11.87
C LEU A 82 -0.59 8.91 12.29
N ALA A 83 0.19 7.83 12.33
CA ALA A 83 1.61 7.86 12.69
C ALA A 83 2.47 8.63 11.68
N SER A 84 1.97 8.88 10.47
CA SER A 84 2.69 9.68 9.48
C SER A 84 2.56 11.18 9.66
N ILE A 85 1.57 11.64 10.43
CA ILE A 85 1.30 13.07 10.65
C ILE A 85 2.50 13.78 11.29
N PRO A 86 3.15 13.23 12.35
CA PRO A 86 4.37 13.84 12.90
C PRO A 86 5.55 13.88 11.93
N ALA A 87 5.54 13.06 10.87
CA ALA A 87 6.60 13.03 9.88
C ALA A 87 6.46 14.11 8.80
N ILE A 88 5.28 14.76 8.69
CA ILE A 88 4.99 15.79 7.68
C ILE A 88 5.95 16.98 7.71
N PRO A 89 6.31 17.56 8.87
CA PRO A 89 7.24 18.69 8.92
C PRO A 89 8.63 18.35 8.36
N PHE A 90 9.06 17.10 8.51
CA PHE A 90 10.34 16.62 7.98
C PHE A 90 10.33 16.47 6.45
N GLY A 91 9.15 16.39 5.84
CA GLY A 91 8.96 16.35 4.39
C GLY A 91 9.53 17.58 3.66
N ALA A 92 9.64 18.72 4.34
CA ALA A 92 10.21 19.94 3.77
C ALA A 92 11.75 19.86 3.56
N VAL A 93 12.44 19.07 4.38
CA VAL A 93 13.91 18.91 4.34
C VAL A 93 14.28 17.58 3.69
N TRP A 94 13.47 16.55 3.92
CA TRP A 94 13.63 15.22 3.36
C TRP A 94 12.30 14.78 2.75
N PRO A 95 12.11 14.97 1.43
CA PRO A 95 10.84 14.72 0.75
C PRO A 95 10.28 13.30 0.97
N ASP A 96 11.16 12.31 1.06
CA ASP A 96 10.79 10.90 1.25
C ASP A 96 10.56 10.53 2.73
N ALA A 97 10.84 11.41 3.70
CA ALA A 97 10.73 11.09 5.13
C ALA A 97 9.32 10.64 5.58
N PRO A 98 8.21 11.28 5.15
CA PRO A 98 6.87 10.83 5.52
C PRO A 98 6.55 9.42 5.00
N ALA A 99 7.00 9.10 3.79
CA ALA A 99 6.79 7.78 3.17
C ALA A 99 7.65 6.71 3.87
N ASN A 100 8.94 6.99 4.08
CA ASN A 100 9.85 6.09 4.79
C ASN A 100 9.40 5.83 6.22
N PHE A 101 8.91 6.86 6.92
CA PHE A 101 8.36 6.72 8.27
C PHE A 101 7.11 5.82 8.26
N ARG A 102 6.19 5.98 7.31
CA ARG A 102 5.02 5.09 7.16
C ARG A 102 5.41 3.64 6.96
N VAL A 103 6.42 3.38 6.12
CA VAL A 103 6.88 2.01 5.84
C VAL A 103 7.55 1.40 7.07
N LEU A 104 8.45 2.14 7.72
CA LEU A 104 9.17 1.65 8.89
C LEU A 104 8.22 1.43 10.07
N PHE A 105 7.43 2.45 10.42
CA PHE A 105 6.42 2.37 11.47
C PHE A 105 5.42 1.25 11.17
N GLY A 106 4.89 1.22 9.94
CA GLY A 106 3.94 0.19 9.51
C GLY A 106 4.49 -1.21 9.70
N THR A 107 5.72 -1.47 9.28
CA THR A 107 6.35 -2.79 9.38
C THR A 107 6.59 -3.21 10.84
N ILE A 108 7.18 -2.32 11.65
CA ILE A 108 7.51 -2.60 13.05
C ILE A 108 6.23 -2.79 13.87
N TRP A 109 5.31 -1.83 13.77
CA TRP A 109 4.08 -1.84 14.54
C TRP A 109 3.18 -3.01 14.15
N MET A 110 3.04 -3.30 12.85
CA MET A 110 2.24 -4.42 12.37
C MET A 110 2.81 -5.77 12.80
N THR A 111 4.14 -5.91 12.83
CA THR A 111 4.80 -7.12 13.33
C THR A 111 4.52 -7.33 14.82
N TRP A 112 4.65 -6.27 15.63
CA TRP A 112 4.36 -6.31 17.06
C TRP A 112 2.88 -6.56 17.34
N ALA A 113 1.98 -5.87 16.64
CA ALA A 113 0.54 -6.02 16.80
C ALA A 113 0.08 -7.41 16.37
N ALA A 114 0.63 -7.95 15.27
CA ALA A 114 0.33 -9.31 14.81
C ALA A 114 0.78 -10.35 15.83
N SER A 115 1.94 -10.14 16.49
CA SER A 115 2.42 -11.06 17.51
C SER A 115 1.47 -11.16 18.70
N ARG A 116 0.89 -10.04 19.11
CA ARG A 116 -0.11 -9.97 20.18
C ARG A 116 -1.47 -10.51 19.75
N PHE A 117 -1.94 -10.13 18.57
CA PHE A 117 -3.26 -10.50 18.07
C PHE A 117 -3.37 -12.01 17.75
N PHE A 118 -2.34 -12.58 17.14
CA PHE A 118 -2.29 -13.99 16.75
C PHE A 118 -1.59 -14.90 17.77
N GLY A 119 -1.09 -14.36 18.89
CA GLY A 119 -0.51 -15.15 19.98
C GLY A 119 0.77 -15.90 19.58
N THR A 120 1.70 -15.22 18.91
CA THR A 120 2.95 -15.81 18.43
C THR A 120 4.16 -14.94 18.78
N THR A 121 5.37 -15.47 18.60
CA THR A 121 6.61 -14.73 18.86
C THR A 121 6.79 -13.61 17.83
N LEU A 122 7.54 -12.57 18.18
CA LEU A 122 7.85 -11.47 17.25
C LEU A 122 8.53 -11.99 15.98
N TRP A 123 9.50 -12.90 16.12
CA TRP A 123 10.18 -13.50 14.98
C TRP A 123 9.25 -14.33 14.09
N GLY A 124 8.37 -15.14 14.70
CA GLY A 124 7.35 -15.89 13.97
C GLY A 124 6.34 -14.99 13.27
N SER A 125 6.06 -13.81 13.82
CA SER A 125 5.17 -12.81 13.23
C SER A 125 5.82 -12.09 12.06
N LEU A 126 7.09 -11.71 12.18
CA LEU A 126 7.82 -10.93 11.19
C LEU A 126 7.74 -11.57 9.80
N TRP A 127 8.15 -12.83 9.68
CA TRP A 127 8.16 -13.52 8.39
C TRP A 127 6.76 -13.68 7.78
N ARG A 128 5.75 -13.96 8.61
CA ARG A 128 4.35 -14.14 8.16
C ARG A 128 3.72 -12.83 7.72
N VAL A 129 4.02 -11.74 8.43
CA VAL A 129 3.60 -10.39 8.07
C VAL A 129 4.29 -9.99 6.76
N MET A 130 5.59 -10.21 6.62
CA MET A 130 6.34 -9.93 5.38
C MET A 130 5.74 -10.67 4.18
N ILE A 131 5.48 -11.98 4.30
CA ILE A 131 4.82 -12.77 3.24
C ILE A 131 3.45 -12.20 2.91
N SER A 132 2.63 -11.91 3.92
CA SER A 132 1.27 -11.38 3.71
C SER A 132 1.31 -10.03 3.01
N PHE A 133 2.30 -9.18 3.31
CA PHE A 133 2.53 -7.92 2.63
C PHE A 133 2.95 -8.10 1.17
N VAL A 134 3.89 -9.02 0.89
CA VAL A 134 4.32 -9.31 -0.49
C VAL A 134 3.13 -9.82 -1.31
N LEU A 135 2.35 -10.75 -0.77
CA LEU A 135 1.15 -11.25 -1.43
C LEU A 135 0.11 -10.14 -1.67
N HIS A 136 -0.08 -9.27 -0.68
CA HIS A 136 -0.97 -8.11 -0.81
C HIS A 136 -0.48 -7.12 -1.87
N LEU A 137 0.83 -6.86 -1.96
CA LEU A 137 1.42 -5.99 -2.96
C LEU A 137 1.24 -6.56 -4.37
N LEU A 138 1.55 -7.84 -4.56
CA LEU A 138 1.32 -8.53 -5.83
C LEU A 138 -0.16 -8.50 -6.23
N SER A 139 -1.06 -8.71 -5.28
CA SER A 139 -2.50 -8.69 -5.56
C SER A 139 -3.01 -7.29 -5.88
N THR A 140 -2.46 -6.27 -5.24
CA THR A 140 -2.76 -4.87 -5.55
C THR A 140 -2.27 -4.50 -6.95
N LEU A 141 -1.11 -5.01 -7.38
CA LEU A 141 -0.62 -4.83 -8.75
C LEU A 141 -1.52 -5.53 -9.78
N VAL A 142 -1.99 -6.74 -9.49
CA VAL A 142 -2.94 -7.45 -10.36
C VAL A 142 -4.27 -6.69 -10.45
N LEU A 143 -4.83 -6.25 -9.32
CA LEU A 143 -6.03 -5.42 -9.29
C LEU A 143 -5.83 -4.12 -10.08
N PHE A 144 -4.67 -3.48 -9.94
CA PHE A 144 -4.33 -2.29 -10.69
C PHE A 144 -4.33 -2.58 -12.21
N GLY A 145 -3.67 -3.65 -12.65
CA GLY A 145 -3.66 -4.05 -14.06
C GLY A 145 -5.05 -4.34 -14.59
N LEU A 146 -5.88 -5.05 -13.82
CA LEU A 146 -7.27 -5.38 -14.19
C LEU A 146 -8.16 -4.14 -14.35
N VAL A 147 -7.88 -3.04 -13.65
CA VAL A 147 -8.67 -1.80 -13.75
C VAL A 147 -8.05 -0.84 -14.79
N ALA A 148 -6.74 -0.69 -14.79
CA ALA A 148 -6.04 0.23 -15.69
C ALA A 148 -6.13 -0.21 -17.15
N ILE A 149 -5.91 -1.49 -17.46
CA ILE A 149 -5.89 -1.99 -18.85
C ILE A 149 -7.22 -1.72 -19.55
N PRO A 150 -8.40 -2.12 -19.02
CA PRO A 150 -9.68 -1.81 -19.65
C PRO A 150 -9.94 -0.31 -19.77
N TRP A 151 -9.53 0.49 -18.77
CA TRP A 151 -9.72 1.94 -18.81
C TRP A 151 -8.96 2.58 -19.98
N PHE A 152 -7.71 2.16 -20.24
CA PHE A 152 -6.95 2.63 -21.40
C PHE A 152 -7.57 2.15 -22.71
N LEU A 153 -7.94 0.88 -22.80
CA LEU A 153 -8.56 0.32 -24.03
C LEU A 153 -9.88 1.02 -24.40
N LEU A 154 -10.68 1.42 -23.41
CA LEU A 154 -11.95 2.13 -23.61
C LEU A 154 -11.80 3.63 -23.82
N ARG A 155 -10.64 4.21 -23.47
CA ARG A 155 -10.37 5.63 -23.67
C ARG A 155 -10.03 5.95 -25.13
N ASP A 156 -9.38 5.00 -25.81
CA ASP A 156 -8.87 5.18 -27.17
C ASP A 156 -9.87 4.69 -28.25
N SER A 157 -11.02 4.16 -27.84
CA SER A 157 -12.17 3.76 -28.69
C SER A 157 -13.22 4.87 -28.79
#